data_AF-A0A945CTW5-F1
#
_entry.id   AF-A0A945CTW5-F1
#
_cell.length_a   1.000
_cell.length_b   1.000
_cell.length_c   1.000
_cell.angle_alpha   90.00
_cell.angle_beta   90.00
_cell.angle_gamma   90.00
#
_symmetry.space_group_name_H-M   'P 1'
#
loop_
_entity.id
_entity.type
_entity.pdbx_description
1 polymer ?
#
loop_
_entity_poly.entity_id
_entity_poly.type
_entity_poly.pdbx_seq_one_letter_code
_entity_poly.pdbx_strand_id
1 'polypeptide(L)'
;MKNSRGYENAPAEIGEAISQSEVIEDFLPPPGQLILKEETVKVTLNLSRNSIAFLKEEAKTQGVPYQQMIRRIVDLYAQHYRKRVV
;
A
#
# COMPACT_ATOMS: atom_id res chain seq x y z
N MET A 1 1.36 1.35 38.66
CA MET A 1 1.86 2.70 38.32
C MET A 1 0.72 3.46 37.65
N LYS A 2 0.23 4.55 38.26
CA LYS A 2 -0.91 5.34 37.76
C LYS A 2 -0.33 6.45 36.87
N ASN A 3 -0.34 6.26 35.55
CA ASN A 3 0.11 7.30 34.62
C ASN A 3 -1.06 8.22 34.29
N SER A 4 -1.42 9.11 35.21
CA SER A 4 -2.38 10.18 34.95
C SER A 4 -1.66 11.25 34.13
N ARG A 5 -1.71 11.15 32.80
CA ARG A 5 -1.32 12.26 31.93
C ARG A 5 -2.24 13.44 32.28
N GLY A 6 -1.65 14.55 32.70
CA GLY A 6 -2.37 15.79 32.97
C GLY A 6 -2.89 16.34 31.65
N TYR A 7 -4.12 15.98 31.30
CA TYR A 7 -4.84 16.64 30.22
C TYR A 7 -5.49 17.87 30.82
N GLU A 8 -5.02 19.04 30.41
CA GLU A 8 -5.70 20.30 30.67
C GLU A 8 -6.76 20.53 29.59
N ASN A 9 -7.81 21.29 29.93
CA ASN A 9 -8.86 21.60 28.96
C ASN A 9 -8.26 22.40 27.80
N ALA A 10 -8.73 22.12 26.59
CA ALA A 10 -8.34 22.91 25.43
C ALA A 10 -8.73 24.40 25.65
N PRO A 11 -7.86 25.36 25.28
CA PRO A 11 -8.19 26.77 25.29
C PRO A 11 -9.49 27.06 24.53
N ALA A 12 -10.27 28.04 25.02
CA ALA A 12 -11.57 28.39 24.46
C ALA A 12 -11.51 28.74 22.95
N GLU A 13 -10.42 29.38 22.54
CA GLU A 13 -10.15 29.74 21.13
C GLU A 13 -10.13 28.52 20.20
N ILE A 14 -9.64 27.36 20.66
CA ILE A 14 -9.62 26.12 19.87
C ILE A 14 -11.04 25.56 19.72
N GLY A 15 -11.86 25.64 20.77
CA GLY A 15 -13.26 25.22 20.72
C GLY A 15 -14.10 26.06 19.75
N GLU A 16 -13.88 27.37 19.73
CA GLU A 16 -14.51 28.29 18.78
C GLU A 16 -14.08 27.98 17.33
N ALA A 17 -12.79 27.72 17.10
CA ALA A 17 -12.27 27.36 15.78
C ALA A 17 -12.83 26.02 15.26
N ILE A 18 -13.00 25.01 16.13
CA ILE A 18 -13.64 23.73 15.75
C ILE A 18 -15.12 23.91 15.45
N SER A 19 -15.81 24.81 16.17
CA SER A 19 -17.24 25.05 15.96
C SER A 19 -17.54 25.76 14.63
N GLN A 20 -16.57 26.52 14.11
CA GLN A 20 -16.67 27.24 12.83
C GLN A 20 -16.10 26.44 11.65
N SER A 21 -15.56 25.24 11.87
CA SER A 21 -14.97 24.45 10.80
C SER A 21 -16.03 23.70 9.99
N GLU A 22 -15.65 23.33 8.77
CA GLU A 22 -16.48 22.49 7.90
C GLU A 22 -16.40 21.02 8.37
N VAL A 23 -17.56 20.42 8.65
CA VAL A 23 -17.65 19.01 9.05
C VAL A 23 -17.49 18.13 7.82
N ILE A 24 -16.37 17.41 7.75
CA ILE A 24 -16.11 16.39 6.73
C ILE A 24 -16.50 15.03 7.32
N GLU A 25 -17.37 14.28 6.63
CA GLU A 25 -17.70 12.91 7.03
C GLU A 25 -16.46 12.02 7.01
N ASP A 26 -16.33 11.12 7.99
CA ASP A 26 -15.22 10.18 8.07
C ASP A 26 -15.25 9.23 6.86
N PHE A 27 -14.41 9.53 5.88
CA PHE A 27 -14.30 8.82 4.61
C PHE A 27 -13.24 7.71 4.66
N LEU A 28 -12.56 7.55 5.80
CA LEU A 28 -11.53 6.53 5.89
C LEU A 28 -12.19 5.17 6.01
N PRO A 29 -11.93 4.25 5.07
CA PRO A 29 -12.44 2.90 5.20
C PRO A 29 -11.86 2.27 6.47
N PRO A 30 -12.63 1.45 7.20
CA PRO A 30 -12.18 0.80 8.41
C PRO A 30 -10.88 0.00 8.15
N PRO A 31 -10.01 -0.22 9.16
CA PRO A 31 -8.71 -0.86 8.97
C PRO A 31 -8.74 -2.19 8.20
N GLY A 32 -9.82 -2.96 8.30
CA GLY A 32 -10.02 -4.20 7.54
C GLY A 32 -10.25 -4.01 6.03
N GLN A 33 -10.73 -2.84 5.61
CA GLN A 33 -10.94 -2.45 4.22
C GLN A 33 -9.77 -1.66 3.62
N LEU A 34 -8.81 -1.20 4.44
CA LEU A 34 -7.55 -0.63 3.96
C LEU A 34 -6.63 -1.66 3.28
N ILE A 35 -6.94 -2.95 3.42
CA ILE A 35 -6.13 -4.03 2.86
C ILE A 35 -6.64 -4.37 1.46
N LEU A 36 -6.02 -3.78 0.43
CA LEU A 36 -6.13 -4.30 -0.94
C LEU A 36 -5.38 -5.64 -1.02
N LYS A 37 -6.06 -6.75 -0.73
CA LYS A 37 -5.52 -8.08 -1.07
C LYS A 37 -5.79 -8.32 -2.55
N GLU A 38 -4.74 -8.25 -3.35
CA GLU A 38 -4.82 -8.72 -4.74
C GLU A 38 -5.06 -10.23 -4.76
N GLU A 39 -6.00 -10.68 -5.57
CA GLU A 39 -6.19 -12.10 -5.86
C GLU A 39 -4.97 -12.62 -6.62
N THR A 40 -4.34 -13.68 -6.11
CA THR A 40 -3.11 -14.23 -6.69
C THR A 40 -3.24 -15.73 -6.90
N VAL A 41 -2.82 -16.21 -8.07
CA VAL A 41 -2.80 -17.63 -8.42
C VAL A 41 -1.36 -18.13 -8.34
N LYS A 42 -1.14 -19.25 -7.64
CA LYS A 42 0.17 -19.89 -7.55
C LYS A 42 0.43 -20.70 -8.82
N VAL A 43 1.57 -20.43 -9.46
CA VAL A 43 2.05 -21.14 -10.65
C VAL A 43 3.47 -21.62 -10.45
N THR A 44 3.83 -22.74 -11.09
CA THR A 44 5.21 -23.24 -11.16
C THR A 44 5.75 -22.98 -12.57
N LEU A 45 6.86 -22.25 -12.67
CA LEU A 45 7.48 -21.87 -13.94
C LEU A 45 9.00 -21.99 -13.82
N ASN A 46 9.64 -22.50 -14.88
CA ASN A 46 11.09 -22.47 -15.01
C ASN A 46 11.51 -21.13 -15.62
N LEU A 47 12.36 -20.39 -14.92
CA LEU A 47 12.94 -19.12 -15.37
C LEU A 47 14.45 -19.25 -15.57
N SER A 48 15.01 -18.42 -16.44
CA SER A 48 16.46 -18.43 -16.67
C SER A 48 17.23 -18.02 -15.41
N ARG A 49 18.39 -18.65 -15.18
CA ARG A 49 19.27 -18.33 -14.04
C ARG A 49 19.70 -16.86 -14.06
N ASN A 50 20.05 -16.35 -15.24
CA ASN A 50 20.54 -14.98 -15.42
C ASN A 50 19.45 -13.96 -15.09
N SER A 51 18.21 -14.19 -15.55
CA SER A 51 17.07 -13.32 -15.23
C SER A 51 16.78 -13.28 -13.74
N ILE A 52 16.84 -14.43 -13.04
CA ILE A 52 16.62 -14.47 -11.59
C ILE A 52 17.76 -13.80 -10.83
N ALA A 53 19.01 -13.95 -11.27
CA ALA A 53 20.14 -13.27 -10.64
C ALA A 53 19.98 -11.75 -10.69
N PHE A 54 19.70 -11.21 -11.88
CA PHE A 54 19.43 -9.78 -12.08
C PHE A 54 18.30 -9.26 -11.17
N LEU A 55 17.15 -9.94 -11.16
CA LEU A 55 16.00 -9.51 -10.35
C LEU A 55 16.30 -9.57 -8.84
N LYS A 56 17.14 -10.50 -8.38
CA LYS A 56 17.54 -10.57 -6.97
C LYS A 56 18.45 -9.41 -6.57
N GLU A 57 19.34 -8.99 -7.44
CA GLU A 57 20.22 -7.84 -7.20
C GLU A 57 19.41 -6.55 -7.10
N GLU A 58 18.53 -6.29 -8.08
CA GLU A 58 17.64 -5.13 -8.07
C GLU A 58 16.70 -5.11 -6.86
N ALA A 59 16.12 -6.27 -6.52
CA ALA A 59 15.24 -6.42 -5.36
C ALA A 59 15.92 -6.05 -4.04
N LYS A 60 17.19 -6.45 -3.88
CA LYS A 60 18.00 -6.12 -2.71
C LYS A 60 18.25 -4.61 -2.61
N THR A 61 18.55 -3.95 -3.73
CA THR A 61 18.77 -2.50 -3.79
C THR A 61 17.51 -1.72 -3.42
N GLN A 62 16.34 -2.19 -3.85
CA GLN A 62 15.05 -1.53 -3.63
C GLN A 62 14.36 -1.93 -2.31
N GLY A 63 14.89 -2.90 -1.57
CA GLY A 63 14.31 -3.37 -0.30
C GLY A 63 12.98 -4.12 -0.46
N VAL A 64 12.73 -4.74 -1.62
CA VAL A 64 11.50 -5.48 -1.91
C VAL A 64 11.79 -6.95 -2.24
N PRO A 65 10.84 -7.88 -2.04
CA PRO A 65 10.99 -9.26 -2.52
C PRO A 65 11.04 -9.32 -4.06
N TYR A 66 12.01 -10.05 -4.63
CA TYR A 66 12.15 -10.20 -6.08
C TYR A 66 10.91 -10.81 -6.77
N GLN A 67 10.09 -11.58 -6.04
CA GLN A 67 8.83 -12.10 -6.55
C GLN A 67 7.84 -10.99 -6.92
N GLN A 68 7.87 -9.85 -6.21
CA GLN A 68 7.02 -8.70 -6.54
C GLN A 68 7.42 -8.10 -7.89
N MET A 69 8.73 -8.04 -8.18
CA MET A 69 9.23 -7.58 -9.48
C MET A 69 8.77 -8.51 -10.60
N ILE A 70 8.85 -9.84 -10.41
CA ILE A 70 8.34 -10.82 -11.39
C ILE A 70 6.85 -10.60 -11.64
N ARG A 71 6.05 -10.48 -10.58
CA ARG A 71 4.61 -10.22 -10.70
C ARG A 71 4.34 -8.94 -11.50
N ARG A 72 5.02 -7.85 -11.16
CA ARG A 72 4.86 -6.56 -11.83
C ARG A 72 5.18 -6.63 -13.32
N ILE A 73 6.22 -7.36 -13.70
CA ILE A 73 6.59 -7.56 -15.11
C ILE A 73 5.48 -8.29 -15.86
N VAL A 74 4.95 -9.38 -15.29
CA VAL A 74 3.86 -10.16 -15.89
C VAL A 74 2.59 -9.32 -16.02
N ASP A 75 2.25 -8.53 -14.99
CA ASP A 75 1.08 -7.64 -15.03
C ASP A 75 1.22 -6.56 -16.10
N LEU A 76 2.38 -5.90 -16.18
CA LEU A 76 2.64 -4.87 -17.19
C LEU A 76 2.59 -5.44 -18.61
N TYR A 77 3.15 -6.64 -18.80
CA TYR A 77 3.07 -7.35 -20.07
C TYR A 77 1.61 -7.66 -20.43
N ALA A 78 0.85 -8.27 -19.53
CA ALA A 78 -0.56 -8.58 -19.76
C ALA A 78 -1.39 -7.32 -20.04
N GLN A 79 -1.18 -6.23 -19.29
CA GLN A 79 -1.86 -4.94 -19.50
C GLN A 79 -1.53 -4.34 -20.88
N HIS A 80 -0.28 -4.41 -21.31
CA HIS A 80 0.15 -3.89 -22.61
C HIS A 80 -0.58 -4.58 -23.76
N TYR A 81 -0.71 -5.90 -23.71
CA TYR A 81 -1.34 -6.68 -24.79
C TYR A 81 -2.87 -6.76 -24.66
N ARG A 82 -3.43 -6.64 -23.45
CA ARG A 82 -4.89 -6.58 -23.25
C ARG A 82 -5.50 -5.30 -23.83
N LYS A 83 -4.77 -4.19 -23.84
CA LYS A 83 -5.19 -2.92 -24.47
C LYS A 83 -5.17 -2.94 -26.01
N ARG A 84 -4.60 -4.00 -26.63
CA ARG A 84 -4.49 -4.14 -28.09
C ARG A 84 -5.56 -5.06 -28.70
N VAL A 85 -6.50 -5.56 -27.91
CA VAL A 85 -7.66 -6.25 -28.46
C VAL A 85 -8.66 -5.18 -28.92
N VAL A 86 -8.94 -5.23 -30.23
CA VAL A 86 -9.85 -4.38 -31.02
C VAL A 86 -11.17 -4.11 -30.33
#